data_AF-A0A9D7AC07-F1
#
_entry.id   AF-A0A9D7AC07-F1
#
_cell.length_a   1.000
_cell.length_b   1.000
_cell.length_c   1.000
_cell.angle_alpha   90.00
_cell.angle_beta   90.00
_cell.angle_gamma   90.00
#
_symmetry.space_group_name_H-M   'P 1'
#
loop_
_entity.id
_entity.type
_entity.pdbx_description
1 polymer ?
#
loop_
_entity_poly.entity_id
_entity_poly.type
_entity_poly.pdbx_seq_one_letter_code
_entity_poly.pdbx_strand_id
1 'polypeptide(L)'
;MFQTSLRDFDRSRFVLRRQHKWFDWTSDGCSFPVIGGTGRSFNFGAACRRHDFGYRNLKLLDQRYNCSNLSPGSICSTNTWTYGQFWNPAQRLRIDEQFNRDMLDNCASRLRTFRVRCEAWAFAFFQSVRTLGGP
;
A
#
# COMPACT_ATOMS: atom_id res chain seq x y z
N MET A 1 11.26 -2.72 -1.38
CA MET A 1 9.80 -2.61 -1.65
C MET A 1 9.56 -2.50 -3.15
N PHE A 2 10.01 -1.44 -3.83
CA PHE A 2 9.80 -1.23 -5.28
C PHE A 2 10.62 -2.17 -6.21
N GLN A 3 11.77 -2.66 -5.76
CA GLN A 3 12.66 -3.53 -6.56
C GLN A 3 12.38 -5.04 -6.39
N THR A 4 11.34 -5.40 -5.63
CA THR A 4 10.97 -6.80 -5.38
C THR A 4 9.68 -7.09 -6.13
N SER A 5 9.58 -8.25 -6.79
CA SER A 5 8.32 -8.64 -7.42
C SER A 5 7.21 -8.75 -6.36
N LEU A 6 5.95 -8.51 -6.73
CA LEU A 6 4.83 -8.65 -5.79
C LEU A 6 4.77 -10.07 -5.19
N ARG A 7 5.03 -11.08 -6.03
CA ARG A 7 5.04 -12.49 -5.64
C ARG A 7 6.09 -12.77 -4.58
N ASP A 8 7.32 -12.28 -4.78
CA ASP A 8 8.43 -12.54 -3.84
C ASP A 8 8.24 -11.76 -2.55
N PHE A 9 7.74 -10.54 -2.63
CA PHE A 9 7.37 -9.74 -1.46
C PHE A 9 6.32 -10.48 -0.61
N ASP A 10 5.21 -10.91 -1.22
CA ASP A 10 4.12 -11.54 -0.49
C ASP A 10 4.49 -12.93 0.05
N ARG A 11 5.24 -13.73 -0.72
CA ARG A 11 5.74 -15.04 -0.28
C ARG A 11 6.71 -14.91 0.88
N SER A 12 7.61 -13.94 0.84
CA SER A 12 8.68 -13.77 1.83
C SER A 12 8.24 -13.01 3.07
N ARG A 13 7.06 -12.38 3.07
CA ARG A 13 6.61 -11.44 4.12
C ARG A 13 6.71 -12.00 5.54
N PHE A 14 6.39 -13.27 5.75
CA PHE A 14 6.42 -13.87 7.09
C PHE A 14 7.84 -14.10 7.60
N VAL A 15 8.76 -14.44 6.70
CA VAL A 15 10.19 -14.57 7.02
C VAL A 15 10.78 -13.19 7.30
N LEU A 16 10.53 -12.23 6.40
CA LEU A 16 11.01 -10.85 6.54
C LEU A 16 10.45 -10.18 7.80
N ARG A 17 9.20 -10.45 8.17
CA ARG A 17 8.62 -9.96 9.45
C ARG A 17 9.39 -10.42 10.68
N ARG A 18 9.88 -11.67 10.67
CA ARG A 18 10.68 -12.20 11.79
C ARG A 18 12.09 -11.63 11.82
N GLN A 19 12.69 -11.43 10.65
CA GLN A 19 14.04 -10.92 10.49
C GLN A 19 14.14 -9.41 10.71
N HIS A 20 13.09 -8.66 10.33
CA HIS A 20 13.07 -7.20 10.33
C HIS A 20 11.90 -6.67 11.18
N LYS A 21 11.99 -6.90 12.49
CA LYS A 21 10.98 -6.44 13.47
C LYS A 21 10.86 -4.92 13.59
N TRP A 22 11.83 -4.19 13.03
CA TRP A 22 11.83 -2.74 13.06
C TRP A 22 10.80 -2.13 12.10
N PHE A 23 10.38 -2.85 11.07
CA PHE A 23 9.29 -2.42 10.17
C PHE A 23 7.93 -2.77 10.76
N ASP A 24 6.93 -1.94 10.47
CA ASP A 24 5.53 -2.30 10.62
C ASP A 24 5.08 -3.21 9.46
N TRP A 25 4.75 -4.45 9.78
CA TRP A 25 4.24 -5.46 8.84
C TRP A 25 2.74 -5.69 8.97
N THR A 26 2.04 -4.90 9.79
CA THR A 26 0.58 -4.97 9.92
C THR A 26 -0.09 -4.49 8.63
N SER A 27 -1.27 -5.03 8.37
CA SER A 27 -2.06 -4.71 7.18
C SER A 27 -3.52 -5.03 7.50
N ASP A 28 -4.38 -4.06 7.22
CA ASP A 28 -5.85 -4.19 7.21
C ASP A 28 -6.35 -4.69 5.85
N GLY A 29 -5.45 -4.77 4.86
CA GLY A 29 -5.73 -5.32 3.55
C GLY A 29 -6.33 -4.27 2.64
N CYS A 30 -7.30 -4.66 1.81
CA CYS A 30 -7.89 -3.71 0.88
C CYS A 30 -9.06 -2.98 1.51
N SER A 31 -8.84 -1.71 1.85
CA SER A 31 -9.86 -0.80 2.41
C SER A 31 -10.72 -0.16 1.30
N PHE A 32 -11.13 -0.97 0.31
CA PHE A 32 -11.99 -0.53 -0.79
C PHE A 32 -13.48 -0.71 -0.42
N PRO A 33 -14.33 0.33 -0.53
CA PRO A 33 -15.72 0.25 -0.12
C PRO A 33 -16.48 -0.90 -0.79
N VAL A 34 -17.31 -1.60 -0.01
CA VAL A 34 -18.31 -2.60 -0.45
C VAL A 34 -17.74 -3.93 -0.98
N ILE A 35 -16.61 -3.94 -1.68
CA ILE A 35 -16.14 -5.12 -2.44
C ILE A 35 -14.88 -5.75 -1.82
N GLY A 36 -14.17 -5.01 -0.96
CA GLY A 36 -12.94 -5.51 -0.33
C GLY A 36 -11.85 -5.82 -1.36
N GLY A 37 -10.96 -6.77 -1.08
CA GLY A 37 -9.77 -7.03 -1.91
C GLY A 37 -9.89 -8.10 -2.99
N THR A 38 -11.03 -8.77 -3.07
CA THR A 38 -11.23 -9.93 -3.94
C THR A 38 -12.59 -9.86 -4.58
N GLY A 39 -12.63 -10.06 -5.90
CA GLY A 39 -13.87 -10.14 -6.66
C GLY A 39 -13.78 -11.22 -7.74
N ARG A 40 -14.87 -11.43 -8.45
CA ARG A 40 -14.97 -12.48 -9.49
C ARG A 40 -13.86 -12.39 -10.55
N SER A 41 -13.38 -11.18 -10.84
CA SER A 41 -12.34 -10.95 -11.86
C SER A 41 -10.97 -10.57 -11.29
N PHE A 42 -10.79 -10.44 -9.98
CA PHE A 42 -9.55 -9.90 -9.41
C PHE A 42 -9.23 -10.43 -8.01
N ASN A 43 -7.95 -10.41 -7.64
CA ASN A 43 -7.50 -10.66 -6.27
C ASN A 43 -6.30 -9.74 -5.99
N PHE A 44 -6.56 -8.65 -5.28
CA PHE A 44 -5.58 -7.60 -5.01
C PHE A 44 -5.03 -7.65 -3.58
N GLY A 45 -5.33 -8.70 -2.81
CA GLY A 45 -4.91 -8.79 -1.41
C GLY A 45 -3.39 -8.65 -1.21
N ALA A 46 -2.58 -9.22 -2.10
CA ALA A 46 -1.12 -9.06 -2.04
C ALA A 46 -0.69 -7.61 -2.34
N ALA A 47 -1.33 -6.97 -3.33
CA ALA A 47 -1.07 -5.58 -3.69
C ALA A 47 -1.39 -4.64 -2.53
N CYS A 48 -2.54 -4.82 -1.87
CA CYS A 48 -2.95 -4.02 -0.71
C CYS A 48 -2.00 -4.21 0.47
N ARG A 49 -1.58 -5.45 0.77
CA ARG A 49 -0.57 -5.69 1.83
C ARG A 49 0.74 -4.93 1.58
N ARG A 50 1.18 -4.83 0.32
CA ARG A 50 2.39 -4.09 -0.02
C ARG A 50 2.20 -2.58 0.03
N HIS A 51 1.02 -2.11 -0.36
CA HIS A 51 0.61 -0.71 -0.24
C HIS A 51 0.60 -0.27 1.23
N ASP A 52 -0.05 -1.03 2.11
CA ASP A 52 -0.09 -0.81 3.56
C ASP A 52 1.32 -0.76 4.15
N PHE A 53 2.18 -1.71 3.76
CA PHE A 53 3.57 -1.74 4.22
C PHE A 53 4.30 -0.42 3.86
N GLY A 54 4.11 0.10 2.65
CA GLY A 54 4.69 1.39 2.25
C GLY A 54 4.19 2.54 3.11
N TYR A 55 2.87 2.67 3.24
CA TYR A 55 2.22 3.74 3.99
C TYR A 55 2.65 3.74 5.46
N ARG A 56 2.52 2.60 6.13
CA ARG A 56 2.80 2.46 7.57
C ARG A 56 4.26 2.75 7.88
N ASN A 57 5.19 2.26 7.07
CA ASN A 57 6.61 2.42 7.36
C ASN A 57 7.13 3.84 7.06
N LEU A 58 6.61 4.55 6.08
CA LEU A 58 6.97 5.97 5.89
C LEU A 58 6.46 6.83 7.05
N LYS A 59 5.21 6.61 7.49
CA LYS A 59 4.66 7.32 8.66
C LYS A 59 5.43 6.96 9.95
N LEU A 60 5.85 5.69 10.09
CA LEU A 60 6.68 5.23 11.20
C LEU A 60 8.07 5.86 11.21
N LEU A 61 8.67 6.12 10.04
CA LEU A 61 9.95 6.83 9.95
C LEU A 61 9.81 8.28 10.45
N ASP A 62 8.74 8.99 10.06
CA ASP A 62 8.46 10.31 10.62
C ASP A 62 8.30 10.25 12.14
N GLN A 63 7.45 9.33 12.64
CA GLN A 63 7.24 9.14 14.07
C GLN A 63 8.55 8.92 14.84
N ARG A 64 9.49 8.15 14.29
CA ARG A 64 10.75 7.80 14.97
C ARG A 64 11.83 8.87 14.87
N TYR A 65 11.96 9.51 13.72
CA TYR A 65 13.17 10.29 13.40
C TYR A 65 12.91 11.76 13.12
N ASN A 66 11.73 12.13 12.61
CA ASN A 66 11.39 13.52 12.35
C ASN A 66 10.75 14.18 13.58
N CYS A 67 10.22 13.38 14.51
CA CYS A 67 9.28 13.84 15.53
C CYS A 67 9.73 13.57 16.96
N SER A 68 11.02 13.30 17.16
CA SER A 68 11.61 13.10 18.48
C SER A 68 11.40 14.28 19.44
N ASN A 69 11.12 15.48 18.91
CA ASN A 69 10.90 16.72 19.66
C ASN A 69 9.48 17.30 19.54
N LEU A 70 8.53 16.58 18.92
CA LEU A 70 7.14 17.04 18.73
C LEU A 70 6.19 16.32 19.69
N SER A 71 5.16 17.03 20.18
CA SER A 71 4.17 16.45 21.08
C SER A 71 3.49 15.21 20.47
N PRO A 72 3.17 14.18 21.29
CA PRO A 72 2.39 13.02 20.85
C PRO A 72 1.05 13.45 20.23
N GLY A 73 0.79 13.02 18.98
CA GLY A 73 -0.45 13.35 18.25
C GLY A 73 -0.35 14.49 17.23
N SER A 74 0.83 15.08 17.04
CA SER A 74 1.14 16.03 15.95
C SER A 74 1.28 15.33 14.58
N ILE A 75 1.92 15.98 13.59
CA ILE A 75 2.24 15.54 12.19
C ILE A 75 2.63 14.05 12.04
N CYS A 76 3.00 13.40 13.12
CA CYS A 76 3.73 12.15 13.16
C CYS A 76 2.96 11.01 13.83
N SER A 77 1.66 11.19 14.08
CA SER A 77 0.78 10.08 14.40
C SER A 77 0.70 9.13 13.18
N THR A 78 0.79 7.82 13.39
CA THR A 78 0.63 6.83 12.31
C THR A 78 -0.74 6.90 11.62
N ASN A 79 -1.72 7.54 12.28
CA ASN A 79 -3.08 7.70 11.80
C ASN A 79 -3.34 9.09 11.19
N THR A 80 -2.34 9.97 11.13
CA THR A 80 -2.50 11.29 10.50
C THR A 80 -2.32 11.23 8.99
N TRP A 81 -2.92 12.20 8.29
CA TRP A 81 -2.72 12.45 6.86
C TRP A 81 -1.74 13.58 6.59
N THR A 82 -1.32 14.32 7.63
CA THR A 82 -0.35 15.40 7.48
C THR A 82 1.00 14.86 7.05
N TYR A 83 1.60 15.48 6.04
CA TYR A 83 2.92 15.10 5.56
C TYR A 83 4.03 15.57 6.50
N GLY A 84 5.05 14.72 6.63
CA GLY A 84 6.32 15.00 7.30
C GLY A 84 7.48 14.97 6.30
N GLN A 85 8.64 14.53 6.77
CA GLN A 85 9.86 14.42 5.98
C GLN A 85 9.82 13.15 5.11
N PHE A 86 9.42 12.02 5.70
CA PHE A 86 9.43 10.71 5.03
C PHE A 86 8.09 10.38 4.37
N TRP A 87 6.99 10.56 5.10
CA TRP A 87 5.64 10.55 4.56
C TRP A 87 5.37 11.89 3.89
N ASN A 88 5.51 11.94 2.58
CA ASN A 88 5.31 13.14 1.77
C ASN A 88 4.59 12.82 0.45
N PRO A 89 4.09 13.82 -0.31
CA PRO A 89 3.31 13.59 -1.51
C PRO A 89 4.04 12.74 -2.56
N ALA A 90 5.34 12.96 -2.73
CA ALA A 90 6.14 12.26 -3.74
C ALA A 90 6.31 10.76 -3.39
N GLN A 91 6.57 10.44 -2.13
CA GLN A 91 6.69 9.05 -1.69
C GLN A 91 5.34 8.34 -1.69
N ARG A 92 4.27 9.03 -1.28
CA ARG A 92 2.91 8.49 -1.39
C ARG A 92 2.56 8.16 -2.83
N LEU A 93 2.82 9.08 -3.76
CA LEU A 93 2.57 8.85 -5.19
C LEU A 93 3.33 7.62 -5.70
N ARG A 94 4.61 7.45 -5.33
CA ARG A 94 5.39 6.25 -5.71
C ARG A 94 4.76 4.96 -5.19
N ILE A 95 4.22 4.97 -3.97
CA ILE A 95 3.52 3.81 -3.40
C ILE A 95 2.21 3.54 -4.13
N ASP A 96 1.41 4.58 -4.41
CA ASP A 96 0.14 4.45 -5.14
C ASP A 96 0.36 3.94 -6.57
N GLU A 97 1.38 4.46 -7.28
CA GLU A 97 1.76 3.98 -8.61
C GLU A 97 2.26 2.54 -8.58
N GLN A 98 3.03 2.18 -7.55
CA GLN A 98 3.46 0.80 -7.37
C GLN A 98 2.29 -0.14 -7.11
N PHE A 99 1.30 0.30 -6.33
CA PHE A 99 0.08 -0.43 -6.09
C PHE A 99 -0.74 -0.63 -7.37
N ASN A 100 -0.85 0.39 -8.22
CA ASN A 100 -1.50 0.23 -9.52
C ASN A 100 -0.76 -0.79 -10.40
N ARG A 101 0.58 -0.70 -10.46
CA ARG A 101 1.41 -1.69 -11.18
C ARG A 101 1.17 -3.12 -10.68
N ASP A 102 1.09 -3.33 -9.37
CA ASP A 102 0.82 -4.63 -8.77
C ASP A 102 -0.54 -5.22 -9.16
N MET A 103 -1.56 -4.38 -9.19
CA MET A 103 -2.89 -4.80 -9.59
C MET A 103 -2.92 -5.16 -11.08
N LEU A 104 -2.28 -4.36 -11.94
CA LEU A 104 -2.19 -4.64 -13.37
C LEU A 104 -1.37 -5.90 -13.67
N ASP A 105 -0.26 -6.12 -12.96
CA ASP A 105 0.55 -7.34 -13.06
C ASP A 105 -0.25 -8.57 -12.63
N ASN A 106 -1.07 -8.45 -11.58
CA ASN A 106 -2.00 -9.49 -11.20
C ASN A 106 -2.95 -9.78 -12.37
N CYS A 107 -3.53 -8.76 -12.99
CA CYS A 107 -4.47 -8.90 -14.11
C CYS A 107 -3.85 -9.54 -15.36
N ALA A 108 -2.55 -9.39 -15.60
CA ALA A 108 -1.88 -9.79 -16.84
C ALA A 108 -2.01 -11.29 -17.18
N SER A 109 -2.11 -12.17 -16.18
CA SER A 109 -2.23 -13.63 -16.35
C SER A 109 -3.64 -14.13 -16.69
N ARG A 110 -4.65 -13.24 -16.73
CA ARG A 110 -6.05 -13.61 -16.93
C ARG A 110 -6.42 -13.71 -18.41
N LEU A 111 -7.44 -14.53 -18.70
CA LEU A 111 -8.12 -14.55 -20.00
C LEU A 111 -8.60 -13.14 -20.37
N ARG A 112 -8.57 -12.80 -21.67
CA ARG A 112 -8.81 -11.43 -22.18
C ARG A 112 -10.06 -10.75 -21.62
N THR A 113 -11.20 -11.46 -21.54
CA THR A 113 -12.46 -10.91 -21.01
C THR A 113 -12.40 -10.63 -19.50
N PHE A 114 -11.70 -11.46 -18.74
CA PHE A 114 -11.48 -11.25 -17.30
C PHE A 114 -10.40 -10.20 -17.05
N ARG A 115 -9.41 -10.07 -17.94
CA ARG A 115 -8.35 -9.08 -17.86
C ARG A 115 -8.90 -7.65 -17.93
N VAL A 116 -9.75 -7.35 -18.92
CA VAL A 116 -10.38 -6.01 -19.04
C VAL A 116 -11.16 -5.64 -17.78
N ARG A 117 -11.94 -6.58 -17.23
CA ARG A 117 -12.67 -6.35 -15.98
C ARG A 117 -11.74 -6.17 -14.78
N CYS A 118 -10.65 -6.94 -14.72
CA CYS A 118 -9.63 -6.82 -13.68
C CYS A 118 -8.94 -5.45 -13.73
N GLU A 119 -8.54 -4.99 -14.92
CA GLU A 119 -7.90 -3.69 -15.12
C GLU A 119 -8.84 -2.52 -14.77
N ALA A 120 -10.13 -2.64 -15.07
CA ALA A 120 -11.13 -1.66 -14.62
C ALA A 120 -11.22 -1.59 -13.08
N TRP A 121 -11.15 -2.74 -12.39
CA TRP A 121 -11.06 -2.76 -10.94
C TRP A 121 -9.73 -2.17 -10.44
N ALA A 122 -8.59 -2.48 -11.08
CA ALA A 122 -7.30 -1.90 -10.71
C ALA A 122 -7.34 -0.36 -10.77
N PHE A 123 -7.92 0.19 -11.83
CA PHE A 123 -8.13 1.64 -11.97
C PHE A 123 -9.00 2.20 -10.84
N ALA A 124 -10.13 1.55 -10.53
CA ALA A 124 -11.02 2.00 -9.45
C ALA A 124 -10.30 2.05 -8.10
N PHE A 125 -9.54 1.00 -7.75
CA PHE A 125 -8.75 0.97 -6.51
C PHE A 125 -7.69 2.06 -6.47
N PHE A 126 -6.98 2.28 -7.57
CA PHE A 126 -5.98 3.34 -7.68
C PHE A 126 -6.62 4.72 -7.48
N GLN A 127 -7.74 5.00 -8.16
CA GLN A 127 -8.47 6.26 -7.98
C GLN A 127 -8.96 6.44 -6.54
N SER A 128 -9.43 5.39 -5.88
CA SER A 128 -9.85 5.46 -4.49
C SER A 128 -8.70 5.83 -3.54
N VAL A 129 -7.50 5.26 -3.66
CA VAL A 129 -6.38 5.65 -2.76
C VAL A 129 -5.86 7.07 -3.05
N ARG A 130 -5.98 7.54 -4.29
CA ARG A 130 -5.66 8.91 -4.68
C ARG A 130 -6.66 9.94 -4.15
N THR A 131 -7.93 9.57 -4.04
CA THR A 131 -9.02 10.47 -3.62
C THR A 131 -9.31 10.41 -2.12
N LEU A 132 -9.26 9.22 -1.50
CA LEU A 132 -9.67 9.00 -0.12
C LEU A 132 -8.50 9.02 0.89
N GLY A 133 -7.26 8.87 0.42
CA GLY A 133 -6.09 8.81 1.29
C GLY A 133 -5.61 10.17 1.84
N GLY A 134 -6.46 11.20 1.92
CA GLY A 134 -6.06 12.57 2.26
C GLY A 134 -5.43 13.35 1.09
N PRO A 135 -5.20 14.67 1.24
CA PRO A 135 -4.57 15.52 0.22
C PRO A 135 -3.11 15.13 -0.07
#